data_AF-A0A660YAA4-F1
#
_entry.id   AF-A0A660YAA4-F1
#
_cell.length_a   1.000
_cell.length_b   1.000
_cell.length_c   1.000
_cell.angle_alpha   90.00
_cell.angle_beta   90.00
_cell.angle_gamma   90.00
#
_symmetry.space_group_name_H-M   'P 1'
#
loop_
_entity.id
_entity.type
_entity.pdbx_description
1 polymer ?
#
loop_
_entity_poly.entity_id
_entity_poly.type
_entity_poly.pdbx_seq_one_letter_code
_entity_poly.pdbx_strand_id
1 'polypeptide(L)'
;MVKVVSVLPGSPAERAGIVPGDGILEVEGHGIRDEIDLRFWASDDRFLLTLERDGRRFRVEVRRGPGEGLGIELEPIRPRTCRNRCIFCFVDQLPRGLRRSLYVKDEDYRLSF
;
A
#
# COMPACT_ATOMS: atom_id res chain seq x y z
N MET A 1 -3.07 3.84 7.40
CA MET A 1 -1.74 3.38 7.82
C MET A 1 -1.45 2.10 7.08
N VAL A 2 -0.38 2.12 6.29
CA VAL A 2 0.08 0.95 5.53
C VAL A 2 1.08 0.21 6.40
N LYS A 3 0.92 -1.10 6.59
CA LYS A 3 1.80 -1.89 7.44
C LYS A 3 2.88 -2.58 6.63
N VAL A 4 4.10 -2.60 7.16
CA VAL A 4 5.22 -3.36 6.63
C VAL A 4 5.08 -4.82 7.07
N VAL A 5 5.05 -5.76 6.13
CA VAL A 5 5.00 -7.21 6.37
C VAL A 5 6.39 -7.81 6.40
N SER A 6 7.26 -7.37 5.51
CA SER A 6 8.64 -7.84 5.44
C SER A 6 9.57 -6.72 4.98
N VAL A 7 10.85 -6.87 5.33
CA VAL A 7 11.93 -5.96 4.92
C VAL A 7 13.05 -6.83 4.35
N LEU A 8 13.52 -6.48 3.15
CA LEU A 8 14.59 -7.20 2.47
C LEU A 8 15.94 -6.91 3.15
N PRO A 9 16.77 -7.93 3.43
CA PRO A 9 18.10 -7.72 3.98
C PRO A 9 18.99 -6.87 3.07
N GLY A 10 19.77 -5.97 3.67
CA GLY A 10 20.64 -5.02 2.98
C GLY A 10 19.91 -3.87 2.29
N SER A 11 18.58 -3.83 2.30
CA SER A 11 17.77 -2.81 1.62
C SER A 11 17.87 -1.42 2.26
N PRO A 12 17.50 -0.35 1.53
CA PRO A 12 17.39 0.99 2.10
C PRO A 12 16.49 1.06 3.34
N ALA A 13 15.41 0.28 3.36
CA ALA A 13 14.52 0.21 4.50
C ALA A 13 15.17 -0.42 5.73
N GLU A 14 15.91 -1.52 5.57
CA GLU A 14 16.65 -2.14 6.68
C GLU A 14 17.72 -1.17 7.22
N ARG A 15 18.49 -0.53 6.33
CA ARG A 15 19.50 0.47 6.70
C ARG A 15 18.91 1.67 7.44
N ALA A 16 17.66 2.03 7.14
CA ALA A 16 16.92 3.09 7.83
C ALA A 16 16.28 2.62 9.16
N GLY A 17 16.42 1.34 9.52
CA GLY A 17 15.89 0.77 10.77
C GLY A 17 14.40 0.42 10.74
N ILE A 18 13.82 0.30 9.53
CA ILE A 18 12.45 -0.17 9.33
C ILE A 18 12.41 -1.67 9.61
N VAL A 19 11.37 -2.10 10.33
CA VAL A 19 11.18 -3.52 10.67
C VAL A 19 9.76 -3.98 10.33
N PRO A 20 9.54 -5.29 10.17
CA PRO A 20 8.19 -5.84 10.05
C PRO A 20 7.29 -5.39 11.21
N GLY A 21 6.06 -4.98 10.89
CA GLY A 21 5.10 -4.45 11.86
C GLY A 21 5.05 -2.92 11.91
N ASP A 22 6.03 -2.21 11.35
CA ASP A 22 6.00 -0.75 11.27
C ASP A 22 4.81 -0.26 10.44
N GLY A 23 4.14 0.77 10.95
CA GLY A 23 3.10 1.49 10.25
C GLY A 23 3.66 2.71 9.54
N ILE A 24 3.53 2.78 8.21
CA ILE A 24 3.88 3.96 7.43
C ILE A 24 2.72 4.95 7.52
N LEU A 25 3.03 6.16 8.00
CA LEU A 25 2.07 7.24 8.17
C LEU A 25 2.23 8.32 7.12
N GLU A 26 3.46 8.79 6.89
CA GLU A 26 3.74 9.92 6.00
C GLU A 26 5.08 9.75 5.27
N VAL A 27 5.19 10.35 4.09
CA VAL A 27 6.46 10.59 3.37
C VAL A 27 6.55 12.09 3.11
N GLU A 28 7.63 12.76 3.55
CA GLU A 28 7.79 14.21 3.37
C GLU A 28 6.58 15.03 3.85
N GLY A 29 5.94 14.59 4.95
CA GLY A 29 4.73 15.21 5.51
C GLY A 29 3.43 14.90 4.75
N HIS A 30 3.47 14.14 3.65
CA HIS A 30 2.28 13.70 2.92
C HIS A 30 1.78 12.37 3.48
N GLY A 31 0.51 12.34 3.90
CA GLY A 31 -0.12 11.16 4.46
C GLY A 31 -0.23 10.00 3.46
N ILE A 32 0.15 8.81 3.90
CA ILE A 32 0.19 7.59 3.07
C ILE A 32 -1.02 6.70 3.38
N ARG A 33 -1.89 6.50 2.39
CA ARG A 33 -3.10 5.68 2.51
C ARG A 33 -2.93 4.30 1.91
N ASP A 34 -2.10 4.17 0.88
CA ASP A 34 -1.84 2.93 0.15
C ASP A 34 -0.45 2.93 -0.50
N GLU A 35 -0.15 1.84 -1.20
CA GLU A 35 1.13 1.65 -1.89
C GLU A 35 1.35 2.65 -3.04
N ILE A 36 0.29 3.16 -3.66
CA ILE A 36 0.41 4.13 -4.75
C ILE A 36 0.90 5.46 -4.18
N ASP A 37 0.27 5.92 -3.10
CA ASP A 37 0.73 7.12 -2.38
C ASP A 37 2.21 6.97 -1.98
N LEU A 38 2.59 5.80 -1.43
CA LEU A 38 3.97 5.54 -1.03
C LEU A 38 4.93 5.64 -2.21
N ARG A 39 4.65 4.93 -3.31
CA ARG A 39 5.51 4.93 -4.51
C ARG A 39 5.65 6.33 -5.11
N PHE A 40 4.58 7.13 -5.06
CA PHE A 40 4.56 8.48 -5.59
C PHE A 40 5.42 9.44 -4.75
N TRP A 41 5.16 9.49 -3.44
CA TRP A 41 5.84 10.43 -2.53
C TRP A 41 7.26 9.98 -2.18
N ALA A 42 7.55 8.68 -2.19
CA ALA A 42 8.88 8.14 -2.03
C ALA A 42 9.54 7.88 -3.39
N SER A 43 9.44 8.84 -4.33
CA SER A 43 10.06 8.74 -5.66
C SER A 43 11.52 9.21 -5.66
N ASP A 44 11.88 10.16 -4.79
CA ASP A 44 13.25 10.67 -4.64
C ASP A 44 14.20 9.66 -3.99
N ASP A 45 15.51 9.81 -4.23
CA ASP A 45 16.54 8.94 -3.62
C ASP A 45 16.72 9.17 -2.12
N ARG A 46 16.27 10.33 -1.62
CA ARG A 46 16.34 10.70 -0.21
C ARG A 46 15.02 11.31 0.23
N PHE A 47 14.43 10.74 1.28
CA PHE A 47 13.17 11.21 1.82
C PHE A 47 13.01 10.83 3.29
N LEU A 48 12.16 11.56 4.00
CA LEU A 48 11.82 11.36 5.40
C LEU A 48 10.50 10.58 5.51
N LEU A 49 10.54 9.45 6.21
CA LEU A 49 9.35 8.69 6.58
C LEU A 49 8.92 9.04 8.01
N THR A 50 7.62 9.24 8.21
CA THR A 50 7.00 9.17 9.53
C THR A 50 6.41 7.76 9.71
N LEU A 51 6.88 7.06 10.74
CA LEU A 51 6.48 5.69 11.07
C LEU A 51 5.82 5.62 12.45
N GLU A 52 5.05 4.56 12.67
CA GLU A 52 4.48 4.18 13.96
C GLU A 52 4.88 2.75 14.33
N ARG A 53 5.44 2.58 15.53
CA ARG A 53 5.78 1.27 16.12
C ARG A 53 5.30 1.26 17.56
N ASP A 54 4.48 0.28 17.92
CA ASP A 54 3.89 0.14 19.27
C ASP A 54 3.23 1.42 19.81
N GLY A 55 2.51 2.15 18.92
CA GLY A 55 1.84 3.41 19.25
C GLY A 55 2.76 4.62 19.38
N ARG A 56 4.07 4.47 19.19
CA ARG A 56 5.05 5.57 19.18
C ARG A 56 5.35 5.98 17.75
N ARG A 57 5.27 7.29 17.50
CA ARG A 57 5.62 7.88 16.21
C ARG A 57 7.07 8.34 16.21
N PHE A 58 7.78 8.04 15.14
CA PHE A 58 9.16 8.45 14.94
C PHE A 58 9.41 8.71 13.45
N ARG A 59 10.52 9.37 13.15
CA ARG A 59 10.91 9.68 11.77
C ARG A 59 12.24 9.05 11.43
N VAL A 60 12.35 8.52 10.22
CA VAL A 60 13.59 7.96 9.69
C VAL A 60 13.87 8.55 8.32
N GLU A 61 15.12 8.91 8.08
CA GLU A 61 15.57 9.31 6.74
C GLU A 61 16.00 8.06 5.97
N VAL A 62 15.42 7.87 4.79
CA VAL A 62 15.77 6.78 3.89
C VAL A 62 16.67 7.32 2.79
N ARG A 63 17.71 6.55 2.44
CA ARG A 63 18.62 6.84 1.34
C ARG A 63 18.75 5.63 0.42
N ARG A 64 18.45 5.82 -0.86
CA ARG A 64 18.51 4.80 -1.91
C ARG A 64 19.63 5.09 -2.89
N GLY A 65 20.25 4.04 -3.41
CA GLY A 65 21.08 4.14 -4.60
C GLY A 65 20.25 4.29 -5.88
N PRO A 66 20.86 4.72 -6.99
CA PRO A 66 20.15 4.85 -8.27
C PRO A 66 19.50 3.53 -8.69
N GLY A 67 18.16 3.53 -8.87
CA GLY A 67 17.38 2.35 -9.25
C GLY A 67 17.21 1.31 -8.14
N GLU A 68 17.68 1.56 -6.92
CA GLU A 68 17.50 0.67 -5.77
C GLU A 68 16.07 0.81 -5.24
N GLY A 69 15.34 -0.30 -5.15
CA GLY A 69 14.01 -0.33 -4.53
C GLY A 69 14.08 -0.11 -3.01
N LEU A 70 12.97 0.30 -2.40
CA LEU A 70 12.91 0.50 -0.94
C LEU A 70 13.14 -0.80 -0.15
N GLY A 71 12.78 -1.95 -0.73
CA GLY A 71 12.97 -3.28 -0.13
C GLY A 71 12.00 -3.56 1.03
N ILE A 72 10.75 -3.10 0.91
CA ILE A 72 9.68 -3.45 1.85
C ILE A 72 8.55 -4.14 1.11
N GLU A 73 7.91 -5.09 1.78
CA GLU A 73 6.61 -5.61 1.37
C GLU A 73 5.54 -5.06 2.29
N LEU A 74 4.44 -4.59 1.70
CA LEU A 74 3.33 -4.01 2.42
C LEU A 74 2.22 -5.04 2.62
N GLU A 75 1.40 -4.82 3.64
CA GLU A 75 0.22 -5.63 3.86
C GLU A 75 -0.71 -5.55 2.64
N PRO A 76 -1.16 -6.69 2.10
CA PRO A 76 -1.98 -6.70 0.90
C PRO A 76 -3.29 -5.95 1.15
N ILE A 77 -3.60 -5.03 0.24
CA ILE A 77 -4.85 -4.28 0.31
C ILE A 77 -6.03 -5.22 0.07
N ARG A 78 -7.08 -5.07 0.88
CA ARG A 78 -8.37 -5.70 0.57
C ARG A 78 -9.04 -4.92 -0.57
N PRO A 79 -9.44 -5.59 -1.68
CA PRO A 79 -10.13 -4.94 -2.77
C PRO A 79 -11.41 -4.27 -2.27
N ARG A 80 -11.59 -3.01 -2.64
CA ARG A 80 -12.86 -2.30 -2.47
C ARG A 80 -13.86 -2.84 -3.50
N THR A 81 -15.09 -3.07 -3.05
CA THR A 81 -16.17 -3.49 -3.93
C THR A 81 -17.27 -2.44 -3.94
N CYS A 82 -17.85 -2.18 -5.11
CA CYS A 82 -18.97 -1.26 -5.26
C CYS A 82 -20.15 -1.68 -4.37
N ARG A 83 -20.66 -0.75 -3.56
CA ARG A 83 -21.82 -0.97 -2.68
C ARG A 83 -23.13 -0.44 -3.27
N ASN A 84 -23.09 0.17 -4.44
CA ASN A 84 -24.26 0.72 -5.09
C ASN A 84 -25.20 -0.39 -5.59
N ARG A 85 -26.50 -0.11 -5.57
CA ARG A 85 -27.58 -0.98 -6.07
C ARG A 85 -28.24 -0.34 -7.28
N CYS A 86 -27.43 -0.02 -8.29
CA CYS A 86 -27.91 0.58 -9.53
C CYS A 86 -28.79 -0.41 -10.30
N ILE A 87 -29.92 0.03 -10.84
CA ILE A 87 -30.79 -0.78 -11.70
C ILE A 87 -30.06 -1.33 -12.94
N PHE A 88 -29.01 -0.63 -13.40
CA PHE A 88 -28.18 -0.96 -14.56
C PHE A 88 -26.89 -1.71 -14.20
N CYS A 89 -26.77 -2.29 -12.99
CA CYS A 89 -25.54 -2.98 -12.60
C CYS A 89 -25.38 -4.32 -13.35
N PHE A 90 -24.42 -4.40 -14.28
CA PHE A 90 -24.14 -5.62 -15.05
C PHE A 90 -23.82 -6.84 -14.19
N VAL A 91 -23.09 -6.64 -13.08
CA VAL A 91 -22.74 -7.72 -12.14
C VAL A 91 -23.98 -8.28 -11.44
N ASP A 92 -24.94 -7.42 -11.04
CA ASP A 92 -26.20 -7.87 -10.43
C ASP A 92 -27.11 -8.58 -11.45
N GLN A 93 -26.96 -8.26 -12.73
CA GLN A 93 -27.74 -8.86 -13.83
C GLN A 93 -27.15 -10.19 -14.33
N LEU A 94 -26.01 -10.66 -13.79
CA LEU A 94 -25.41 -11.94 -14.19
C LEU A 94 -26.33 -13.13 -13.82
N PRO A 95 -26.43 -14.16 -14.69
CA PRO A 95 -27.19 -15.37 -14.36
C PRO A 95 -26.55 -16.10 -13.19
N ARG A 96 -27.34 -16.87 -12.43
CA ARG A 96 -26.86 -17.66 -11.29
C ARG A 96 -26.05 -18.87 -11.76
N GLY A 97 -25.15 -19.36 -10.89
CA GLY A 97 -24.37 -20.59 -11.13
C GLY A 97 -23.03 -20.38 -11.83
N LEU A 98 -22.64 -19.13 -12.11
CA LEU A 98 -21.31 -18.81 -12.64
C LEU A 98 -20.23 -18.87 -11.56
N ARG A 99 -18.96 -18.76 -11.99
CA ARG A 99 -17.82 -18.69 -11.08
C ARG A 99 -17.96 -17.52 -10.11
N ARG A 100 -17.74 -17.76 -8.81
CA ARG A 100 -17.88 -16.76 -7.73
C ARG A 100 -17.19 -15.43 -8.01
N SER A 101 -16.01 -15.44 -8.63
CA SER A 101 -15.24 -14.24 -8.95
C SER A 101 -15.96 -13.29 -9.91
N LEU A 102 -16.89 -13.79 -10.74
CA LEU A 102 -17.63 -12.94 -11.69
C LEU A 102 -18.70 -12.07 -11.01
N TYR A 103 -19.11 -12.42 -9.79
CA TYR A 103 -20.09 -11.62 -9.02
C TYR A 103 -19.44 -10.54 -8.15
N VAL A 104 -18.11 -10.35 -8.25
CA VAL A 104 -17.41 -9.28 -7.53
C VAL A 104 -17.60 -7.98 -8.30
N LYS A 105 -18.21 -6.98 -7.67
CA LYS A 105 -18.28 -5.61 -8.22
C LYS A 105 -16.98 -4.87 -7.96
N ASP A 106 -16.01 -5.08 -8.84
CA ASP A 106 -14.72 -4.43 -8.73
C ASP A 106 -14.84 -2.91 -8.96
N GLU A 107 -14.29 -2.12 -8.02
CA GLU A 107 -14.23 -0.66 -8.08
C GLU A 107 -12.87 -0.16 -7.55
N ASP A 108 -11.87 -1.04 -7.40
CA ASP A 108 -10.61 -0.69 -6.76
C ASP A 108 -9.49 -0.43 -7.77
N TYR A 109 -9.30 0.84 -8.14
CA TYR A 109 -8.25 1.26 -9.06
C TYR A 109 -6.83 0.88 -8.60
N ARG A 110 -6.65 0.61 -7.29
CA ARG A 110 -5.36 0.28 -6.70
C ARG A 110 -4.87 -1.11 -7.08
N LEU A 111 -5.64 -1.90 -7.83
CA LEU A 111 -5.29 -3.26 -8.26
C LEU A 111 -5.15 -3.39 -9.78
N SER A 112 -5.15 -2.27 -10.52
CA SER A 112 -5.17 -2.26 -11.98
C SER A 112 -3.79 -2.15 -12.65
N PHE A 113 -2.69 -2.49 -11.96
CA PHE A 113 -1.31 -2.32 -12.44
C PHE A 113 -0.54 -3.63 -12.60
#